data_AF-A0A0M2UBB6-F1
#
_entry.id   AF-A0A0M2UBB6-F1
#
_cell.length_a   1.000
_cell.length_b   1.000
_cell.length_c   1.000
_cell.angle_alpha   90.00
_cell.angle_beta   90.00
_cell.angle_gamma   90.00
#
_symmetry.space_group_name_H-M   'P 1'
#
loop_
_entity.id
_entity.type
_entity.pdbx_description
1 polymer ?
#
loop_
_entity_poly.entity_id
_entity_poly.type
_entity_poly.pdbx_seq_one_letter_code
_entity_poly.pdbx_strand_id
1 'polypeptide(L)'
;MFFVKDKYVLGMAGMRVLSGLIELSAALLMLKLNRVDQALKVNAVLALVGPTVMMVVTALGVAGLAGKVSFTRMMLIILGVGLVFYGVRRG
;
A
#
# COMPACT_ATOMS: atom_id res chain seq x y z
N MET A 1 17.43 12.45 -14.34
CA MET A 1 16.16 13.21 -14.22
C MET A 1 15.00 12.23 -14.31
N PHE A 2 14.12 12.18 -13.31
CA PHE A 2 12.91 11.35 -13.35
C PHE A 2 11.85 12.03 -14.24
N PHE A 3 11.78 11.65 -15.51
CA PHE A 3 10.65 12.01 -16.37
C PHE A 3 9.50 11.06 -16.07
N VAL A 4 8.54 11.49 -15.24
CA VAL A 4 7.35 10.70 -14.94
C VAL A 4 6.34 10.89 -16.09
N LYS A 5 6.31 9.95 -17.03
CA LYS A 5 5.39 9.96 -18.18
C LYS A 5 4.04 9.30 -17.89
N ASP A 6 3.98 8.35 -16.95
CA ASP A 6 2.79 7.54 -16.70
C ASP A 6 2.06 8.00 -15.42
N LYS A 7 0.81 8.43 -15.58
CA LYS A 7 -0.05 8.91 -14.50
C LYS A 7 -0.29 7.86 -13.41
N TYR A 8 -0.32 6.57 -13.76
CA TYR A 8 -0.48 5.49 -12.78
C TYR A 8 0.80 5.27 -11.99
N VAL A 9 1.97 5.36 -12.64
CA VAL A 9 3.27 5.31 -11.95
C VAL A 9 3.42 6.49 -10.99
N LEU A 10 3.02 7.70 -11.41
CA LEU A 10 2.98 8.87 -10.53
C LEU A 10 2.09 8.63 -9.31
N GLY A 11 0.89 8.08 -9.52
CA GLY A 11 -0.04 7.75 -8.43
C GLY A 11 0.53 6.68 -7.48
N MET A 12 1.10 5.60 -8.02
CA MET A 12 1.72 4.54 -7.21
C MET A 12 2.90 5.07 -6.38
N ALA A 13 3.80 5.84 -7.00
CA ALA A 13 4.92 6.45 -6.31
C ALA A 13 4.45 7.46 -5.24
N GLY A 14 3.47 8.31 -5.58
CA GLY A 14 2.87 9.26 -4.65
C GLY A 14 2.25 8.59 -3.43
N MET A 15 1.50 7.50 -3.62
CA MET A 15 0.94 6.72 -2.52
C MET A 15 2.01 6.11 -1.61
N ARG A 16 3.15 5.68 -2.18
CA ARG A 16 4.30 5.19 -1.39
C ARG A 16 4.98 6.31 -0.60
N VAL A 17 5.16 7.48 -1.20
CA VAL A 17 5.68 8.66 -0.50
C VAL A 17 4.75 9.04 0.65
N LEU A 18 3.44 9.09 0.41
CA LEU A 18 2.45 9.39 1.45
C LEU A 18 2.50 8.38 2.60
N SER A 19 2.52 7.08 2.30
CA SER A 19 2.63 6.02 3.30
C SER A 19 3.93 6.13 4.11
N GLY A 20 5.05 6.37 3.44
CA GLY A 20 6.34 6.54 4.10
C GLY A 20 6.36 7.76 5.03
N LEU A 21 5.68 8.85 4.67
CA LEU A 21 5.51 10.01 5.55
C LEU A 21 4.65 9.69 6.77
N ILE A 22 3.60 8.87 6.63
CA ILE A 22 2.78 8.41 7.75
C ILE A 22 3.63 7.54 8.70
N GLU A 23 4.39 6.59 8.18
CA GLU A 23 5.30 5.75 8.98
C GLU A 23 6.36 6.58 9.70
N LEU A 24 6.99 7.54 9.00
CA LEU A 24 7.97 8.42 9.59
C LEU A 24 7.36 9.27 10.71
N SER A 25 6.17 9.85 10.48
CA SER A 25 5.46 10.64 11.49
C SER A 25 5.11 9.81 12.72
N ALA A 26 4.67 8.57 12.51
CA ALA A 26 4.39 7.64 13.59
C ALA A 26 5.66 7.26 14.37
N ALA A 27 6.78 7.00 13.69
CA ALA A 27 8.06 6.74 14.33
C ALA A 27 8.51 7.94 15.20
N LEU A 28 8.40 9.16 14.69
CA LEU A 28 8.69 10.38 15.46
C LEU A 28 7.75 10.53 16.67
N LEU A 29 6.47 10.19 16.52
CA LEU A 29 5.52 10.19 17.63
C LEU A 29 5.87 9.16 18.70
N MET A 30 6.29 7.95 18.32
CA MET A 30 6.76 6.92 19.26
C MET A 30 7.98 7.40 20.05
N LEU A 31 8.96 8.00 19.36
CA LEU A 31 10.14 8.58 20.01
C LEU A 31 9.77 9.71 20.97
N LYS A 32 8.83 10.57 20.59
CA LYS A 32 8.33 11.66 21.45
C LYS A 32 7.62 11.13 22.71
N LEU A 33 6.83 10.07 22.58
CA LEU A 33 6.09 9.48 23.70
C LEU A 33 6.99 8.65 24.62
N ASN A 34 8.10 8.13 24.09
CA ASN A 34 9.18 7.42 24.80
C ASN A 34 8.67 6.35 25.78
N ARG A 35 7.58 5.67 25.42
CA ARG A 35 6.91 4.66 26.23
C ARG A 35 6.42 3.53 25.34
N VAL A 36 6.79 2.30 25.69
CA VAL A 36 6.45 1.10 24.90
C VAL A 36 4.93 0.93 24.79
N ASP A 37 4.17 1.16 25.87
CA ASP A 37 2.71 1.03 25.86
C ASP A 37 2.03 2.00 24.87
N GLN A 38 2.58 3.21 24.73
CA GLN A 38 2.06 4.19 23.77
C GLN A 38 2.51 3.86 22.35
N ALA A 39 3.75 3.41 22.17
CA ALA A 39 4.25 2.98 20.86
C ALA A 39 3.44 1.80 20.29
N LEU A 40 3.03 0.85 21.13
CA LEU A 40 2.14 -0.23 20.73
C LEU A 40 0.77 0.28 20.24
N LYS A 41 0.21 1.32 20.86
CA LYS A 41 -1.04 1.94 20.39
C LYS A 41 -0.86 2.60 19.02
N VAL A 42 0.26 3.27 18.79
CA VAL A 42 0.58 3.85 17.47
C VAL A 42 0.72 2.73 16.43
N ASN A 43 1.42 1.65 16.76
CA ASN A 43 1.54 0.48 15.88
C ASN A 43 0.19 -0.18 15.57
N ALA A 44 -0.73 -0.25 16.54
CA ALA A 44 -2.06 -0.79 16.32
C ALA A 44 -2.84 0.02 15.26
N VAL A 45 -2.68 1.35 15.24
CA VAL A 45 -3.25 2.22 14.20
C VAL A 45 -2.53 2.02 12.86
N LEU A 46 -1.19 1.97 12.87
CA LEU A 46 -0.38 1.73 11.67
C LEU A 46 -0.64 0.37 11.00
N ALA A 47 -1.06 -0.63 11.77
CA ALA A 47 -1.33 -1.98 11.26
C ALA A 47 -2.35 -1.99 10.11
N LEU A 48 -3.25 -1.00 10.06
CA LEU A 48 -4.23 -0.84 8.97
C LEU A 48 -3.69 -0.02 7.78
N VAL A 49 -2.69 0.83 8.00
CA VAL A 49 -2.15 1.73 6.96
C VAL A 49 -1.46 0.93 5.87
N GLY A 50 -0.58 0.00 6.23
CA GLY A 50 0.16 -0.84 5.28
C GLY A 50 -0.76 -1.61 4.31
N PRO A 51 -1.70 -2.41 4.81
CA PRO A 51 -2.69 -3.10 3.98
C PRO A 51 -3.50 -2.16 3.09
N THR A 52 -3.95 -1.02 3.62
CA THR A 52 -4.75 -0.03 2.87
C THR A 52 -3.96 0.56 1.71
N VAL A 53 -2.72 0.98 1.96
CA VAL A 53 -1.83 1.54 0.93
C VAL A 53 -1.51 0.48 -0.14
N MET A 54 -1.23 -0.77 0.28
CA MET A 54 -1.00 -1.86 -0.67
C MET A 54 -2.21 -2.08 -1.57
N MET A 55 -3.44 -2.12 -1.02
CA MET A 55 -4.66 -2.25 -1.83
C MET A 55 -4.79 -1.12 -2.87
N VAL A 56 -4.58 0.13 -2.47
CA VAL A 56 -4.69 1.29 -3.39
C VAL A 56 -3.61 1.24 -4.48
N VAL A 57 -2.36 0.97 -4.12
CA VAL A 57 -1.25 0.90 -5.09
C VAL A 57 -1.46 -0.25 -6.08
N THR A 58 -1.92 -1.41 -5.61
CA THR A 58 -2.24 -2.54 -6.48
C THR A 58 -3.40 -2.22 -7.41
N ALA A 59 -4.46 -1.56 -6.92
CA ALA A 59 -5.57 -1.13 -7.75
C ALA A 59 -5.13 -0.14 -8.86
N LEU A 60 -4.27 0.84 -8.53
CA LEU A 60 -3.68 1.76 -9.51
C LEU A 60 -2.83 1.02 -10.56
N GLY A 61 -2.05 0.02 -10.12
CA GLY A 61 -1.25 -0.81 -11.02
C GLY A 61 -2.11 -1.61 -12.00
N VAL A 62 -3.15 -2.28 -11.51
CA VAL A 62 -4.11 -3.02 -12.35
C VAL A 62 -4.84 -2.10 -13.32
N ALA A 63 -5.28 -0.92 -12.86
CA ALA A 63 -5.91 0.08 -13.70
C ALA A 63 -4.97 0.59 -14.81
N GLY A 64 -3.68 0.77 -14.52
CA GLY A 64 -2.67 1.17 -15.51
C GLY A 64 -2.34 0.10 -16.55
N LEU A 65 -2.61 -1.16 -16.21
CA LEU A 65 -2.47 -2.32 -17.07
C LEU A 65 -3.73 -2.63 -17.89
N ALA A 66 -4.87 -2.03 -17.56
CA ALA A 66 -6.14 -2.27 -18.26
C ALA A 66 -6.01 -2.01 -19.77
N GLY A 67 -6.42 -2.97 -20.59
CA GLY A 67 -6.32 -2.91 -22.06
C GLY A 67 -4.90 -3.10 -22.63
N LYS A 68 -3.86 -3.18 -21.80
CA LYS A 68 -2.46 -3.39 -22.23
C LYS A 68 -1.97 -4.83 -22.03
N VAL A 69 -2.70 -5.65 -21.27
CA VAL A 69 -2.38 -7.06 -21.00
C VAL A 69 -3.50 -7.96 -21.49
N SER A 70 -3.13 -9.19 -21.91
CA SER A 70 -4.09 -10.20 -22.33
C SER A 70 -5.06 -10.58 -21.20
N PHE A 71 -6.28 -10.98 -21.58
CA PHE A 71 -7.32 -11.38 -20.64
C PHE A 71 -6.85 -12.45 -19.65
N THR A 72 -6.10 -13.46 -20.12
CA THR A 72 -5.52 -14.51 -19.27
C THR A 72 -4.62 -13.95 -18.17
N ARG A 73 -3.74 -12.99 -18.49
CA ARG A 73 -2.86 -12.37 -17.49
C ARG A 73 -3.65 -11.53 -16.49
N MET A 74 -4.69 -10.83 -16.97
CA MET A 74 -5.58 -10.07 -16.10
C MET A 74 -6.31 -10.98 -15.09
N MET A 75 -6.81 -12.14 -15.55
CA MET A 75 -7.44 -13.14 -14.67
C MET A 75 -6.47 -13.67 -13.60
N LEU A 76 -5.22 -13.95 -13.98
CA LEU A 76 -4.19 -14.38 -13.01
C LEU A 76 -3.87 -13.29 -11.97
N ILE A 77 -3.80 -12.03 -12.38
CA ILE A 77 -3.58 -10.90 -11.46
C ILE A 77 -4.75 -10.78 -10.48
N ILE A 78 -5.99 -10.79 -10.98
CA ILE A 78 -7.20 -10.71 -10.14
C ILE A 78 -7.26 -11.90 -9.18
N LEU A 79 -6.93 -13.11 -9.63
CA LEU A 79 -6.85 -14.30 -8.78
C LEU A 79 -5.81 -14.10 -7.66
N GLY A 80 -4.61 -13.63 -7.99
CA GLY A 80 -3.56 -13.35 -7.00
C GLY A 80 -3.99 -12.32 -5.97
N VAL A 81 -4.64 -11.23 -6.39
CA VAL A 81 -5.24 -10.24 -5.48
C VAL A 81 -6.30 -10.93 -4.59
N GLY A 82 -7.19 -11.75 -5.16
CA GLY A 82 -8.18 -12.51 -4.40
C GLY A 82 -7.58 -13.45 -3.36
N LEU A 83 -6.46 -14.11 -3.67
CA LEU A 83 -5.73 -14.96 -2.74
C LEU A 83 -5.13 -14.17 -1.57
N VAL A 84 -4.62 -12.95 -1.81
CA VAL A 84 -4.15 -12.06 -0.73
C VAL A 84 -5.32 -11.73 0.21
N PHE A 85 -6.47 -11.33 -0.33
CA PHE A 85 -7.65 -11.06 0.49
C PHE A 85 -8.14 -12.30 1.24
N TYR A 86 -8.15 -13.47 0.60
CA TYR A 86 -8.53 -14.73 1.24
C TYR A 86 -7.59 -15.09 2.39
N GLY A 87 -6.27 -14.92 2.21
CA GLY A 87 -5.27 -15.15 3.24
C GLY A 87 -5.43 -14.20 4.44
N VAL A 88 -5.74 -12.93 4.19
CA VAL A 88 -5.97 -11.93 5.27
C VAL A 88 -7.30 -12.18 6.01
N ARG A 89 -8.30 -12.80 5.36
CA ARG A 89 -9.64 -13.05 5.95
C ARG A 89 -9.66 -14.18 6.99
N ARG A 90 -8.53 -14.86 7.25
CA ARG A 90 -8.39 -15.87 8.33
C ARG A 90 -7.11 -15.62 9.14
N GLY A 91 -7.21 -14.66 10.05
CA GLY A 91 -6.30 -14.44 11.17
C GLY A 91 -7.12 -14.06 12.39
#